data_AF-A0A8E6ET87-F1
#
_entry.id   AF-A0A8E6ET87-F1
#
_cell.length_a   1.000
_cell.length_b   1.000
_cell.length_c   1.000
_cell.angle_alpha   90.00
_cell.angle_beta   90.00
_cell.angle_gamma   90.00
#
_symmetry.space_group_name_H-M   'P 1'
#
loop_
_entity.id
_entity.type
_entity.pdbx_description
1 polymer ?
#
loop_
_entity_poly.entity_id
_entity_poly.type
_entity_poly.pdbx_seq_one_letter_code
_entity_poly.pdbx_strand_id
1 'polypeptide(L)'
;MLRYISYLVLLLNTTTQISAHENLQEKSAEPSKPTSRTERKIEGWTIRVDNRLLSGPDQELGAKCLRFLEAKLVDIKIVVPEDKVKKLQNVKIVLDLTHGKLGSMQYHPSASWLKANGYSSDLEKCVHIPRAADLPVKRNVNEQPWVILHELAHAYHDQVLGFEEPRIREVYEKYKKSGHGDKTLLFNGERVKHYALTDHKEFFAEMTEAYFGVNDFFPFVRAELKDSEPEIYELMSKIWAPEKKSR
;
A
#
# COMPACT_ATOMS: atom_id res chain seq x y z
N MET A 1 64.29 -62.11 22.44
CA MET A 1 64.33 -60.75 23.06
C MET A 1 62.94 -60.50 23.65
N LEU A 2 62.58 -60.92 24.86
CA LEU A 2 62.93 -60.43 26.21
C LEU A 2 62.62 -58.95 26.51
N ARG A 3 61.53 -58.74 27.28
CA ARG A 3 61.29 -57.86 28.46
C ARG A 3 59.91 -57.15 28.37
N TYR A 4 58.84 -57.53 29.09
CA TYR A 4 58.45 -57.40 30.52
C TYR A 4 58.02 -55.98 31.00
N ILE A 5 56.78 -55.93 31.55
CA ILE A 5 56.26 -55.16 32.73
C ILE A 5 55.50 -53.82 32.52
N SER A 6 54.20 -53.86 32.91
CA SER A 6 53.46 -52.99 33.86
C SER A 6 52.26 -52.13 33.44
N TYR A 7 51.24 -52.25 34.31
CA TYR A 7 49.96 -51.56 34.45
C TYR A 7 50.06 -50.04 34.67
N LEU A 8 49.07 -49.26 34.20
CA LEU A 8 48.42 -48.22 35.00
C LEU A 8 47.05 -47.80 34.45
N VAL A 9 46.08 -47.75 35.36
CA VAL A 9 44.69 -47.28 35.22
C VAL A 9 44.65 -45.76 35.11
N LEU A 10 43.78 -45.20 34.25
CA LEU A 10 43.06 -43.96 34.58
C LEU A 10 41.74 -43.86 33.79
N LEU A 11 40.63 -44.16 34.46
CA LEU A 11 39.28 -43.78 34.05
C LEU A 11 39.13 -42.28 34.36
N LEU A 12 39.11 -41.42 33.33
CA LEU A 12 38.70 -40.03 33.46
C LEU A 12 37.23 -39.91 33.05
N ASN A 13 36.37 -39.72 34.05
CA ASN A 13 35.01 -39.22 33.87
C ASN A 13 35.09 -37.77 33.39
N THR A 14 34.80 -37.51 32.12
CA THR A 14 34.52 -36.15 31.64
C THR A 14 33.02 -35.92 31.66
N THR A 15 32.58 -35.25 32.72
CA THR A 15 31.25 -34.64 32.82
C THR A 15 31.15 -33.53 31.76
N THR A 16 30.50 -33.80 30.64
CA THR A 16 30.24 -32.76 29.63
C THR A 16 29.14 -31.84 30.14
N GLN A 17 29.51 -30.61 30.48
CA GLN A 17 28.61 -29.52 30.81
C GLN A 17 27.58 -29.34 29.67
N ILE A 18 26.30 -29.42 30.01
CA ILE A 18 25.20 -28.95 29.16
C ILE A 18 25.29 -27.42 29.15
N SER A 19 25.80 -26.87 28.06
CA SER A 19 25.68 -25.44 27.76
C SER A 19 24.22 -25.16 27.43
N ALA A 20 23.59 -24.34 28.26
CA ALA A 20 22.31 -23.72 27.95
C ALA A 20 22.50 -22.83 26.72
N HIS A 21 21.98 -23.28 25.56
CA HIS A 21 21.75 -22.40 24.43
C HIS A 21 20.64 -21.43 24.79
N GLU A 22 21.00 -20.28 25.35
CA GLU A 22 20.14 -19.10 25.34
C GLU A 22 19.92 -18.69 23.88
N ASN A 23 18.72 -18.97 23.39
CA ASN A 23 18.21 -18.50 22.11
C ASN A 23 17.93 -16.99 22.23
N LEU A 24 18.99 -16.18 22.15
CA LEU A 24 18.87 -14.75 21.92
C LEU A 24 18.42 -14.56 20.47
N GLN A 25 17.10 -14.47 20.27
CA GLN A 25 16.56 -13.84 19.06
C GLN A 25 17.19 -12.44 18.96
N GLU A 26 18.10 -12.25 18.00
CA GLU A 26 18.52 -10.92 17.59
C GLU A 26 17.28 -10.13 17.22
N LYS A 27 16.90 -9.20 18.10
CA LYS A 27 15.87 -8.20 17.82
C LYS A 27 16.40 -7.33 16.68
N SER A 28 16.07 -7.67 15.43
CA SER A 28 16.48 -6.91 14.25
C SER A 28 16.22 -5.42 14.50
N ALA A 29 17.23 -4.58 14.31
CA ALA A 29 17.09 -3.13 14.47
C ALA A 29 15.92 -2.60 13.61
N GLU A 30 15.18 -1.61 14.13
CA GLU A 30 14.07 -1.00 13.38
C GLU A 30 14.59 -0.38 12.06
N PRO A 31 13.91 -0.59 10.92
CA PRO A 31 14.31 0.01 9.65
C PRO A 31 14.46 1.53 9.75
N SER A 32 15.51 2.08 9.16
CA SER A 32 15.81 3.51 9.26
C SER A 32 14.78 4.37 8.52
N LYS A 33 14.42 5.51 9.10
CA LYS A 33 13.56 6.53 8.48
C LYS A 33 14.41 7.49 7.61
N PRO A 34 13.87 8.14 6.58
CA PRO A 34 14.62 9.11 5.78
C PRO A 34 14.98 10.34 6.62
N THR A 35 16.19 10.86 6.42
CA THR A 35 16.62 12.15 6.99
C THR A 35 16.27 13.32 6.09
N SER A 36 16.15 13.08 4.78
CA SER A 36 15.84 14.09 3.77
C SER A 36 15.20 13.47 2.53
N ARG A 37 14.42 14.27 1.80
CA ARG A 37 13.76 13.87 0.55
C ARG A 37 13.94 14.96 -0.49
N THR A 38 14.12 14.58 -1.74
CA THR A 38 14.16 15.49 -2.90
C THR A 38 12.84 15.42 -3.67
N GLU A 39 12.28 16.57 -4.04
CA GLU A 39 11.08 16.63 -4.87
C GLU A 39 11.41 16.39 -6.36
N ARG A 40 10.59 15.58 -7.01
CA ARG A 40 10.58 15.37 -8.46
C ARG A 40 9.17 15.60 -9.00
N LYS A 41 9.08 16.06 -10.24
CA LYS A 41 7.81 16.16 -10.97
C LYS A 41 7.71 14.99 -11.94
N ILE A 42 6.67 14.18 -11.80
CA ILE A 42 6.38 13.04 -12.67
C ILE A 42 4.90 13.10 -13.02
N GLU A 43 4.58 13.12 -14.31
CA GLU A 43 3.20 13.18 -14.81
C GLU A 43 2.33 14.30 -14.20
N GLY A 44 2.95 15.37 -13.70
CA GLY A 44 2.28 16.50 -13.03
C GLY A 44 2.14 16.37 -11.50
N TRP A 45 2.39 15.18 -10.92
CA TRP A 45 2.46 15.00 -9.47
C TRP A 45 3.79 15.47 -8.90
N THR A 46 3.76 15.86 -7.62
CA THR A 46 4.96 16.07 -6.81
C THR A 46 5.31 14.79 -6.08
N ILE A 47 6.46 14.20 -6.41
CA ILE A 47 6.98 12.99 -5.76
C ILE A 47 8.13 13.38 -4.84
N ARG A 48 7.99 13.18 -3.52
CA ARG A 48 9.06 13.37 -2.54
C ARG A 48 9.81 12.06 -2.40
N VAL A 49 11.04 12.00 -2.91
CA VAL A 49 11.84 10.78 -2.96
C VAL A 49 12.91 10.83 -1.88
N ASP A 50 12.96 9.82 -1.02
CA ASP A 50 14.04 9.60 -0.08
C ASP A 50 15.41 9.63 -0.77
N ASN A 51 16.32 10.46 -0.24
CA ASN A 51 17.63 10.65 -0.84
C ASN A 51 18.48 9.36 -0.88
N ARG A 52 18.18 8.37 -0.02
CA ARG A 52 18.80 7.03 -0.08
C ARG A 52 18.49 6.28 -1.38
N LEU A 53 17.37 6.59 -2.04
CA LEU A 53 16.99 6.02 -3.34
C LEU A 53 17.59 6.78 -4.53
N LEU A 54 18.23 7.93 -4.29
CA LEU A 54 18.75 8.78 -5.36
C LEU A 54 20.27 8.62 -5.57
N SER A 55 20.97 8.07 -4.58
CA SER A 55 22.41 7.86 -4.61
C SER A 55 22.80 6.71 -3.68
N GLY A 56 23.94 6.07 -3.96
CA GLY A 56 24.43 4.97 -3.14
C GLY A 56 23.83 3.61 -3.55
N PRO A 57 23.83 2.62 -2.63
CA PRO A 57 23.54 1.22 -2.99
C PRO A 57 22.11 0.99 -3.49
N ASP A 58 21.14 1.79 -3.07
CA ASP A 58 19.73 1.63 -3.44
C ASP A 58 19.29 2.49 -4.65
N GLN A 59 20.24 3.12 -5.34
CA GLN A 59 19.93 3.99 -6.49
C GLN A 59 19.22 3.24 -7.63
N GLU A 60 19.59 1.99 -7.90
CA GLU A 60 18.94 1.17 -8.93
C GLU A 60 17.49 0.84 -8.56
N LEU A 61 17.24 0.51 -7.28
CA LEU A 61 15.89 0.30 -6.77
C LEU A 61 15.07 1.59 -6.90
N GLY A 62 15.64 2.73 -6.53
CA GLY A 62 15.00 4.04 -6.69
C GLY A 62 14.63 4.34 -8.13
N ALA A 63 15.55 4.13 -9.08
CA ALA A 63 15.28 4.31 -10.51
C ALA A 63 14.16 3.38 -11.02
N LYS A 64 14.14 2.12 -10.57
CA LYS A 64 13.08 1.16 -10.90
C LYS A 64 11.72 1.59 -10.34
N CYS A 65 11.68 2.06 -9.09
CA CYS A 65 10.47 2.53 -8.42
C CYS A 65 9.88 3.75 -9.13
N LEU A 66 10.71 4.74 -9.50
CA LEU A 66 10.24 5.94 -10.18
C LEU A 66 9.69 5.62 -11.58
N ARG A 67 10.33 4.73 -12.33
CA ARG A 67 9.82 4.28 -13.64
C ARG A 67 8.51 3.51 -13.51
N PHE A 68 8.39 2.64 -12.50
CA PHE A 68 7.15 1.92 -12.24
C PHE A 68 6.02 2.88 -11.85
N LEU A 69 6.30 3.82 -10.95
CA LEU A 69 5.33 4.82 -10.52
C LEU A 69 4.89 5.72 -11.69
N GLU A 70 5.83 6.17 -12.53
CA GLU A 70 5.51 6.92 -13.74
C GLU A 70 4.53 6.16 -14.64
N ALA A 71 4.76 4.87 -14.90
CA ALA A 71 3.84 4.05 -15.68
C ALA A 71 2.43 4.01 -15.08
N LYS A 72 2.31 3.82 -13.75
CA LYS A 72 1.02 3.84 -13.06
C LYS A 72 0.33 5.20 -13.13
N LEU A 73 1.08 6.29 -13.02
CA LEU A 73 0.54 7.64 -13.12
C LEU A 73 0.11 8.00 -14.55
N VAL A 74 0.79 7.48 -15.57
CA VAL A 74 0.36 7.57 -16.97
C VAL A 74 -0.99 6.86 -17.15
N ASP A 75 -1.13 5.62 -16.67
CA ASP A 75 -2.39 4.87 -16.74
C ASP A 75 -3.54 5.66 -16.09
N ILE A 76 -3.31 6.19 -14.89
CA ILE A 76 -4.29 7.01 -14.16
C ILE A 76 -4.70 8.25 -14.96
N LYS A 77 -3.75 8.98 -15.57
CA LYS A 77 -4.06 10.15 -16.41
C LYS A 77 -4.92 9.82 -17.62
N ILE A 78 -4.76 8.62 -18.18
CA ILE A 78 -5.49 8.20 -19.36
C ILE A 78 -6.95 7.88 -19.01
N VAL A 79 -7.17 7.20 -17.88
CA VAL A 79 -8.51 6.67 -17.54
C VAL A 79 -9.36 7.65 -16.71
N VAL A 80 -8.73 8.49 -15.88
CA VAL A 80 -9.44 9.44 -15.01
C VAL A 80 -9.64 10.78 -15.73
N PRO A 81 -10.83 11.41 -15.65
CA PRO A 81 -11.05 12.70 -16.32
C PRO A 81 -10.08 13.80 -15.90
N GLU A 82 -9.70 14.64 -16.85
CA GLU A 82 -8.63 15.63 -16.70
C GLU A 82 -8.84 16.60 -15.53
N ASP A 83 -10.08 17.04 -15.29
CA ASP A 83 -10.44 17.91 -14.17
C ASP A 83 -10.19 17.20 -12.82
N LYS A 84 -10.44 15.90 -12.75
CA LYS A 84 -10.20 15.08 -11.55
C LYS A 84 -8.71 14.79 -11.39
N VAL A 85 -8.00 14.46 -12.46
CA VAL A 85 -6.54 14.31 -12.49
C VAL A 85 -5.86 15.57 -11.93
N LYS A 86 -6.31 16.77 -12.32
CA LYS A 86 -5.78 18.03 -11.80
C LYS A 86 -5.95 18.18 -10.29
N LYS A 87 -7.03 17.64 -9.71
CA LYS A 87 -7.20 17.58 -8.25
C LYS A 87 -6.24 16.57 -7.63
N LEU A 88 -6.13 15.37 -8.21
CA LEU A 88 -5.21 14.32 -7.76
C LEU A 88 -3.73 14.76 -7.80
N GLN A 89 -3.34 15.55 -8.79
CA GLN A 89 -1.96 16.07 -8.94
C GLN A 89 -1.54 17.04 -7.82
N ASN A 90 -2.50 17.59 -7.06
CA ASN A 90 -2.18 18.38 -5.86
C ASN A 90 -1.75 17.51 -4.68
N VAL A 91 -2.08 16.21 -4.70
CA VAL A 91 -1.69 15.26 -3.67
C VAL A 91 -0.22 14.91 -3.84
N LYS A 92 0.56 15.09 -2.78
CA LYS A 92 1.96 14.67 -2.77
C LYS A 92 2.03 13.15 -2.66
N ILE A 93 2.97 12.55 -3.39
CA ILE A 93 3.34 11.14 -3.22
C ILE A 93 4.72 11.09 -2.57
N VAL A 94 4.89 10.28 -1.53
CA VAL A 94 6.15 10.12 -0.81
C VAL A 94 6.66 8.70 -1.04
N LEU A 95 7.90 8.58 -1.51
CA LEU A 95 8.56 7.30 -1.76
C LEU A 95 9.80 7.18 -0.88
N ASP A 96 9.76 6.25 0.07
CA ASP A 96 10.85 6.00 1.00
C ASP A 96 11.49 4.64 0.78
N LEU A 97 12.80 4.53 1.04
CA LEU A 97 13.48 3.22 1.01
C LEU A 97 12.87 2.30 2.07
N THR A 98 12.81 2.81 3.30
CA THR A 98 12.16 2.24 4.48
C THR A 98 11.68 3.37 5.40
N HIS A 99 10.66 3.14 6.24
CA HIS A 99 10.12 4.16 7.14
C HIS A 99 9.73 3.60 8.53
N GLY A 100 10.71 3.12 9.29
CA GLY A 100 10.43 2.51 10.59
C GLY A 100 9.58 1.24 10.44
N LYS A 101 8.48 1.17 11.19
CA LYS A 101 7.54 0.04 11.16
C LYS A 101 6.48 0.14 10.06
N LEU A 102 6.39 1.24 9.32
CA LEU A 102 5.42 1.36 8.22
C LEU A 102 5.83 0.44 7.06
N GLY A 103 4.86 -0.31 6.55
CA GLY A 103 5.05 -1.24 5.43
C GLY A 103 4.08 -0.96 4.28
N SER A 104 2.78 -1.03 4.55
CA SER A 104 1.74 -0.84 3.54
C SER A 104 1.77 0.57 2.93
N MET A 105 1.53 0.64 1.62
CA MET A 105 1.13 1.88 0.97
C MET A 105 -0.13 2.39 1.65
N GLN A 106 -0.21 3.70 1.86
CA GLN A 106 -1.33 4.30 2.58
C GLN A 106 -1.40 5.82 2.35
N TYR A 107 -2.61 6.33 2.34
CA TYR A 107 -2.90 7.74 2.52
C TYR A 107 -2.92 8.13 4.01
N HIS A 108 -2.31 9.28 4.34
CA HIS A 108 -2.27 9.79 5.72
C HIS A 108 -3.26 10.94 5.93
N PRO A 109 -4.48 10.72 6.44
CA PRO A 109 -5.50 11.76 6.53
C PRO A 109 -5.25 12.81 7.62
N SER A 110 -4.43 12.50 8.64
CA SER A 110 -4.20 13.37 9.79
C SER A 110 -2.80 13.24 10.41
N ALA A 111 -2.21 14.36 10.78
CA ALA A 111 -0.97 14.46 11.54
C ALA A 111 -1.06 13.88 12.96
N SER A 112 -2.26 13.79 13.54
CA SER A 112 -2.44 13.33 14.92
C SER A 112 -2.00 11.88 15.10
N TRP A 113 -2.40 10.98 14.18
CA TRP A 113 -1.99 9.59 14.22
C TRP A 113 -0.47 9.44 13.99
N LEU A 114 0.08 10.20 13.05
CA LEU A 114 1.51 10.23 12.76
C LEU A 114 2.33 10.57 14.02
N LYS A 115 1.99 11.66 14.70
CA LYS A 115 2.66 12.10 15.94
C LYS A 115 2.54 11.06 17.06
N ALA A 116 1.34 10.52 17.27
CA ALA A 116 1.08 9.51 18.29
C ALA A 116 1.89 8.22 18.10
N ASN A 117 2.29 7.93 16.86
CA ASN A 117 3.06 6.73 16.50
C ASN A 117 4.55 7.03 16.18
N GLY A 118 5.04 8.24 16.50
CA GLY A 118 6.45 8.60 16.33
C GLY A 118 6.88 8.81 14.87
N TYR A 119 5.94 9.21 14.00
CA TYR A 119 6.18 9.62 12.62
C TYR A 119 6.06 11.13 12.46
N SER A 120 6.71 11.65 11.43
CA SER A 120 6.69 13.07 11.12
C SER A 120 5.31 13.49 10.59
N SER A 121 4.80 14.64 11.07
CA SER A 121 3.54 15.21 10.59
C SER A 121 3.62 15.78 9.18
N ASP A 122 4.82 15.88 8.59
CA ASP A 122 5.00 16.30 7.20
C ASP A 122 4.49 15.28 6.16
N LEU A 123 4.05 14.10 6.62
CA LEU A 123 3.35 13.08 5.84
C LEU A 123 1.83 13.29 5.81
N GLU A 124 1.28 14.28 6.52
CA GLU A 124 -0.17 14.53 6.48
C GLU A 124 -0.64 14.92 5.07
N LYS A 125 -1.82 14.43 4.68
CA LYS A 125 -2.48 14.63 3.38
C LYS A 125 -1.64 14.17 2.16
N CYS A 126 -0.76 13.18 2.33
CA CYS A 126 -0.01 12.56 1.22
C CYS A 126 -0.31 11.07 1.05
N VAL A 127 -0.10 10.58 -0.17
CA VAL A 127 0.05 9.14 -0.42
C VAL A 127 1.48 8.75 -0.09
N HIS A 128 1.67 7.75 0.76
CA HIS A 128 2.98 7.30 1.20
C HIS A 128 3.22 5.86 0.76
N ILE A 129 4.38 5.64 0.14
CA ILE A 129 4.98 4.36 -0.20
C ILE A 129 6.16 4.18 0.76
N PRO A 130 5.95 3.56 1.95
CA PRO A 130 6.94 3.58 3.02
C PRO A 130 8.11 2.62 2.80
N ARG A 131 7.95 1.67 1.87
CA ARG A 131 8.98 0.72 1.48
C ARG A 131 9.06 0.59 -0.04
N ALA A 132 10.10 1.16 -0.64
CA ALA A 132 10.33 1.15 -2.09
C ALA A 132 10.39 -0.28 -2.67
N ALA A 133 10.95 -1.24 -1.94
CA ALA A 133 11.04 -2.64 -2.38
C ALA A 133 9.67 -3.29 -2.65
N ASP A 134 8.60 -2.79 -2.02
CA ASP A 134 7.25 -3.34 -2.16
C ASP A 134 6.47 -2.70 -3.33
N LEU A 135 7.06 -1.74 -4.06
CA LEU A 135 6.39 -1.04 -5.15
C LEU A 135 6.48 -1.77 -6.50
N PRO A 136 7.67 -1.99 -7.11
CA PRO A 136 7.76 -2.58 -8.44
C PRO A 136 7.84 -4.12 -8.38
N VAL A 137 6.80 -4.73 -7.81
CA VAL A 137 6.68 -6.18 -7.58
C VAL A 137 5.51 -6.78 -8.36
N LYS A 138 5.54 -8.11 -8.55
CA LYS A 138 4.50 -8.87 -9.27
C LYS A 138 3.08 -8.58 -8.73
N ARG A 139 2.95 -8.46 -7.40
CA ARG A 139 1.67 -8.14 -6.75
C ARG A 139 1.03 -6.89 -7.34
N ASN A 140 1.78 -5.81 -7.53
CA ASN A 140 1.25 -4.53 -8.02
C ASN A 140 1.10 -4.47 -9.56
N VAL A 141 1.20 -5.62 -10.22
CA VAL A 141 0.95 -5.80 -11.66
C VAL A 141 -0.19 -6.79 -11.87
N ASN A 142 -0.18 -7.91 -11.15
CA ASN A 142 -1.10 -9.02 -11.37
C ASN A 142 -2.28 -9.04 -10.39
N GLU A 143 -2.07 -8.58 -9.16
CA GLU A 143 -3.05 -8.68 -8.07
C GLU A 143 -3.68 -7.31 -7.82
N GLN A 144 -2.86 -6.31 -7.50
CA GLN A 144 -3.27 -4.94 -7.17
C GLN A 144 -2.71 -3.93 -8.18
N PRO A 145 -3.08 -4.01 -9.48
CA PRO A 145 -2.52 -3.16 -10.51
C PRO A 145 -2.82 -1.67 -10.29
N TRP A 146 -3.87 -1.34 -9.55
CA TRP A 146 -4.36 0.02 -9.30
C TRP A 146 -4.13 0.50 -7.86
N VAL A 147 -3.21 -0.11 -7.11
CA VAL A 147 -2.88 0.31 -5.72
C VAL A 147 -2.50 1.79 -5.58
N ILE A 148 -1.88 2.41 -6.59
CA ILE A 148 -1.61 3.86 -6.55
C ILE A 148 -2.89 4.68 -6.72
N LEU A 149 -3.82 4.22 -7.55
CA LEU A 149 -5.13 4.85 -7.70
C LEU A 149 -5.98 4.65 -6.44
N HIS A 150 -5.88 3.51 -5.76
CA HIS A 150 -6.50 3.25 -4.46
C HIS A 150 -6.17 4.36 -3.45
N GLU A 151 -4.87 4.60 -3.24
CA GLU A 151 -4.42 5.62 -2.29
C GLU A 151 -4.79 7.04 -2.73
N LEU A 152 -4.77 7.30 -4.04
CA LEU A 152 -5.23 8.57 -4.59
C LEU A 152 -6.76 8.74 -4.46
N ALA A 153 -7.53 7.65 -4.45
CA ALA A 153 -8.97 7.69 -4.21
C ALA A 153 -9.26 8.04 -2.74
N HIS A 154 -8.51 7.50 -1.78
CA HIS A 154 -8.55 7.96 -0.39
C HIS A 154 -8.27 9.46 -0.28
N ALA A 155 -7.24 9.95 -0.98
CA ALA A 155 -6.91 11.36 -1.01
C ALA A 155 -8.01 12.22 -1.65
N TYR A 156 -8.63 11.76 -2.74
CA TYR A 156 -9.74 12.47 -3.39
C TYR A 156 -10.98 12.52 -2.49
N HIS A 157 -11.30 11.41 -1.84
CA HIS A 157 -12.41 11.32 -0.89
C HIS A 157 -12.22 12.30 0.25
N ASP A 158 -11.02 12.40 0.82
CA ASP A 158 -10.72 13.34 1.90
C ASP A 158 -10.70 14.80 1.43
N GLN A 159 -9.89 15.10 0.41
CA GLN A 159 -9.51 16.47 0.08
C GLN A 159 -10.47 17.17 -0.88
N VAL A 160 -11.28 16.42 -1.62
CA VAL A 160 -12.20 16.98 -2.63
C VAL A 160 -13.65 16.78 -2.23
N LEU A 161 -14.03 15.59 -1.77
CA LEU A 161 -15.41 15.28 -1.39
C LEU A 161 -15.67 15.54 0.11
N GLY A 162 -14.67 15.27 0.95
CA GLY A 162 -14.83 15.06 2.39
C GLY A 162 -15.27 13.62 2.69
N PHE A 163 -14.67 12.98 3.69
CA PHE A 163 -15.01 11.60 4.09
C PHE A 163 -16.48 11.39 4.49
N GLU A 164 -17.17 12.48 4.84
CA GLU A 164 -18.59 12.44 5.20
C GLU A 164 -19.53 12.64 4.01
N GLU A 165 -19.04 12.55 2.77
CA GLU A 165 -19.84 12.67 1.55
C GLU A 165 -21.09 11.76 1.61
N PRO A 166 -22.30 12.33 1.73
CA PRO A 166 -23.49 11.57 2.06
C PRO A 166 -23.84 10.52 1.00
N ARG A 167 -23.54 10.79 -0.28
CA ARG A 167 -23.81 9.85 -1.37
C ARG A 167 -22.99 8.56 -1.22
N ILE A 168 -21.73 8.66 -0.78
CA ILE A 168 -20.88 7.49 -0.54
C ILE A 168 -21.38 6.72 0.67
N ARG A 169 -21.68 7.41 1.78
CA ARG A 169 -22.15 6.77 3.02
C ARG A 169 -23.45 6.01 2.82
N GLU A 170 -24.40 6.58 2.09
CA GLU A 170 -25.69 5.95 1.81
C GLU A 170 -25.52 4.63 1.04
N VAL A 171 -24.77 4.66 -0.06
CA VAL A 171 -24.56 3.48 -0.90
C VAL A 171 -23.70 2.44 -0.20
N TYR A 172 -22.69 2.85 0.56
CA TYR A 172 -21.89 1.95 1.41
C TYR A 172 -22.76 1.20 2.42
N GLU A 173 -23.65 1.88 3.13
CA GLU A 173 -24.54 1.24 4.10
C GLU A 173 -25.52 0.27 3.44
N LYS A 174 -25.99 0.56 2.21
CA LYS A 174 -26.80 -0.40 1.44
C LYS A 174 -25.98 -1.62 1.02
N TYR A 175 -24.77 -1.42 0.48
CA TYR A 175 -23.86 -2.50 0.11
C TYR A 175 -23.54 -3.41 1.30
N LYS A 176 -23.21 -2.82 2.46
CA LYS A 176 -22.98 -3.56 3.70
C LYS A 176 -24.20 -4.37 4.14
N LYS A 177 -25.41 -3.80 4.07
CA LYS A 177 -26.66 -4.50 4.45
C LYS A 177 -27.08 -5.58 3.46
N SER A 178 -26.66 -5.48 2.20
CA SER A 178 -27.00 -6.48 1.17
C SER A 178 -26.36 -7.84 1.43
N GLY A 179 -25.24 -7.89 2.15
CA GLY A 179 -24.43 -9.10 2.34
C GLY A 179 -23.61 -9.50 1.10
N HIS A 180 -23.68 -8.76 -0.01
CA HIS A 180 -22.94 -9.09 -1.24
C HIS A 180 -21.42 -9.11 -1.03
N GLY A 181 -20.90 -8.25 -0.16
CA GLY A 181 -19.48 -8.22 0.20
C GLY A 181 -19.04 -9.28 1.22
N ASP A 182 -19.96 -10.04 1.84
CA ASP A 182 -19.59 -10.96 2.93
C ASP A 182 -18.76 -12.14 2.44
N LYS A 183 -18.96 -12.55 1.18
CA LYS A 183 -18.27 -13.69 0.57
C LYS A 183 -18.11 -13.53 -0.95
N THR A 184 -17.24 -12.61 -1.35
CA THR A 184 -16.92 -12.29 -2.75
C THR A 184 -15.66 -13.02 -3.23
N LEU A 185 -15.43 -13.08 -4.54
CA LEU A 185 -14.19 -13.63 -5.10
C LEU A 185 -13.01 -12.70 -4.83
N LEU A 186 -11.88 -13.27 -4.45
CA LEU A 186 -10.56 -12.64 -4.45
C LEU A 186 -9.85 -12.95 -5.77
N PHE A 187 -8.83 -12.18 -6.15
CA PHE A 187 -8.03 -12.34 -7.38
C PHE A 187 -7.49 -13.77 -7.62
N ASN A 188 -7.35 -14.57 -6.56
CA ASN A 188 -6.87 -15.96 -6.60
C ASN A 188 -8.01 -17.00 -6.71
N GLY A 189 -9.27 -16.56 -6.81
CA GLY A 189 -10.47 -17.40 -6.90
C GLY A 189 -11.04 -17.85 -5.55
N GLU A 190 -10.39 -17.55 -4.43
CA GLU A 190 -10.94 -17.81 -3.10
C GLU A 190 -12.14 -16.91 -2.83
N ARG A 191 -13.03 -17.35 -1.93
CA ARG A 191 -14.16 -16.55 -1.49
C ARG A 191 -13.95 -16.02 -0.08
N VAL A 192 -13.81 -14.70 0.03
CA VAL A 192 -13.45 -13.98 1.25
C VAL A 192 -14.38 -12.79 1.49
N LYS A 193 -14.29 -12.18 2.68
CA LYS A 193 -14.96 -10.92 2.96
C LYS A 193 -14.28 -9.80 2.16
N HIS A 194 -15.07 -9.00 1.43
CA HIS A 194 -14.55 -7.90 0.63
C HIS A 194 -13.92 -6.82 1.52
N TYR A 195 -12.75 -6.33 1.13
CA TYR A 195 -12.05 -5.28 1.88
C TYR A 195 -12.86 -3.97 2.02
N ALA A 196 -13.70 -3.65 1.04
CA ALA A 196 -14.68 -2.56 1.05
C ALA A 196 -15.62 -2.56 2.26
N LEU A 197 -15.79 -3.68 2.98
CA LEU A 197 -16.61 -3.75 4.20
C LEU A 197 -15.88 -3.27 5.47
N THR A 198 -14.63 -2.81 5.36
CA THR A 198 -13.87 -2.22 6.48
C THR A 198 -14.49 -0.89 6.90
N ASP A 199 -14.58 0.07 5.97
CA ASP A 199 -15.32 1.32 6.15
C ASP A 199 -15.70 1.95 4.80
N HIS A 200 -16.41 3.09 4.85
CA HIS A 200 -16.85 3.80 3.64
C HIS A 200 -15.69 4.40 2.82
N LYS A 201 -14.48 4.50 3.36
CA LYS A 201 -13.30 5.00 2.63
C LYS A 201 -12.72 3.87 1.80
N GLU A 202 -12.52 2.70 2.40
CA GLU A 202 -12.10 1.50 1.66
C GLU A 202 -13.13 1.14 0.59
N PHE A 203 -14.42 1.23 0.92
CA PHE A 203 -15.48 1.09 -0.08
C PHE A 203 -15.28 2.02 -1.28
N PHE A 204 -15.00 3.30 -1.06
CA PHE A 204 -14.80 4.23 -2.16
C PHE A 204 -13.54 3.92 -2.98
N ALA A 205 -12.43 3.55 -2.34
CA ALA A 205 -11.17 3.24 -3.00
C ALA A 205 -11.27 1.96 -3.85
N GLU A 206 -11.78 0.87 -3.27
CA GLU A 206 -12.01 -0.42 -3.95
C GLU A 206 -12.94 -0.28 -5.16
N MET A 207 -14.07 0.43 -5.00
CA MET A 207 -15.02 0.63 -6.10
C MET A 207 -14.47 1.56 -7.18
N THR A 208 -13.52 2.44 -6.84
CA THR A 208 -12.79 3.26 -7.81
C THR A 208 -11.84 2.40 -8.66
N GLU A 209 -11.15 1.43 -8.06
CA GLU A 209 -10.32 0.47 -8.81
C GLU A 209 -11.15 -0.34 -9.81
N ALA A 210 -12.28 -0.91 -9.36
CA ALA A 210 -13.19 -1.64 -10.23
C ALA A 210 -13.76 -0.75 -11.36
N TYR A 211 -14.04 0.53 -11.08
CA TYR A 211 -14.64 1.44 -12.07
C TYR A 211 -13.69 1.86 -13.19
N PHE A 212 -12.42 2.13 -12.88
CA PHE A 212 -11.44 2.58 -13.89
C PHE A 212 -10.54 1.48 -14.42
N GLY A 213 -10.42 0.37 -13.70
CA GLY A 213 -9.38 -0.61 -13.90
C GLY A 213 -9.79 -2.02 -13.49
N VAL A 214 -8.93 -2.65 -12.68
CA VAL A 214 -9.09 -4.00 -12.17
C VAL A 214 -8.87 -3.99 -10.65
N ASN A 215 -9.89 -4.34 -9.89
CA ASN A 215 -9.79 -4.56 -8.45
C ASN A 215 -9.30 -5.98 -8.13
N ASP A 216 -8.79 -6.23 -6.92
CA ASP A 216 -8.40 -7.57 -6.45
C ASP A 216 -9.55 -8.34 -5.79
N PHE A 217 -10.70 -7.69 -5.57
CA PHE A 217 -11.97 -8.31 -5.15
C PHE A 217 -13.06 -8.14 -6.22
N PHE A 218 -13.95 -9.13 -6.36
CA PHE A 218 -15.13 -8.99 -7.19
C PHE A 218 -16.11 -7.96 -6.59
N PRO A 219 -16.69 -7.03 -7.39
CA PRO A 219 -16.55 -6.93 -8.85
C PRO A 219 -15.15 -6.43 -9.29
N PHE A 220 -14.49 -7.19 -10.16
CA PHE A 220 -13.11 -6.94 -10.55
C PHE A 220 -13.01 -5.79 -11.54
N VAL A 221 -13.99 -5.67 -12.44
CA VAL A 221 -13.96 -4.70 -13.53
C VAL A 221 -15.27 -3.94 -13.68
N ARG A 222 -15.23 -2.83 -14.39
CA ARG A 222 -16.35 -1.90 -14.59
C ARG A 222 -17.63 -2.57 -15.10
N ALA A 223 -17.50 -3.55 -15.99
CA ALA A 223 -18.65 -4.27 -16.54
C ALA A 223 -19.35 -5.11 -15.46
N GLU A 224 -18.58 -5.81 -14.63
CA GLU A 224 -19.09 -6.57 -13.49
C GLU A 224 -19.71 -5.63 -12.45
N LEU A 225 -19.03 -4.53 -12.12
CA LEU A 225 -19.57 -3.51 -11.20
C LEU A 225 -20.94 -2.98 -11.66
N LYS A 226 -21.10 -2.75 -12.97
CA LYS A 226 -22.37 -2.31 -13.55
C LYS A 226 -23.47 -3.36 -13.46
N ASP A 227 -23.13 -4.63 -13.66
CA ASP A 227 -24.08 -5.73 -13.70
C ASP A 227 -24.51 -6.16 -12.29
N SER A 228 -23.53 -6.41 -11.40
CA SER A 228 -23.79 -6.92 -10.06
C SER A 228 -24.17 -5.84 -9.05
N GLU A 229 -23.65 -4.61 -9.23
CA GLU A 229 -23.81 -3.50 -8.27
C GLU A 229 -24.20 -2.18 -8.96
N PRO A 230 -25.35 -2.12 -9.66
CA PRO A 230 -25.72 -0.97 -10.51
C PRO A 230 -25.82 0.36 -9.75
N GLU A 231 -26.22 0.35 -8.48
CA GLU A 231 -26.25 1.56 -7.65
C GLU A 231 -24.84 2.09 -7.33
N ILE A 232 -23.89 1.18 -7.09
CA ILE A 232 -22.48 1.55 -6.88
C ILE A 232 -21.88 2.08 -8.19
N TYR A 233 -22.14 1.41 -9.31
CA TYR A 233 -21.72 1.88 -10.63
C TYR A 233 -22.21 3.30 -10.91
N GLU A 234 -23.49 3.58 -10.63
CA GLU A 234 -24.09 4.89 -10.83
C GLU A 234 -23.48 5.96 -9.91
N LEU A 235 -23.18 5.62 -8.65
CA LEU A 235 -22.44 6.49 -7.74
C LEU A 235 -21.05 6.84 -8.30
N MET A 236 -20.26 5.83 -8.69
CA MET A 236 -18.92 6.03 -9.26
C MET A 236 -19.00 6.89 -10.51
N SER A 237 -19.95 6.61 -11.40
CA SER A 237 -20.19 7.39 -12.62
C SER A 237 -20.49 8.86 -12.34
N LYS A 238 -21.29 9.17 -11.31
CA LYS A 238 -21.61 10.54 -10.92
C LYS A 238 -20.44 11.28 -10.27
N ILE A 239 -19.69 10.62 -9.39
CA ILE A 239 -18.54 11.24 -8.70
C ILE A 239 -17.42 11.53 -9.68
N TRP A 240 -17.12 10.56 -10.54
CA TRP A 240 -16.02 10.65 -11.50
C TRP A 240 -16.41 11.29 -12.82
N ALA A 241 -17.67 11.70 -13.01
CA ALA A 241 -18.07 12.45 -14.20
C ALA A 241 -17.23 13.74 -14.36
N PRO A 242 -16.83 14.10 -15.59
CA PRO A 242 -16.20 15.38 -15.85
C PRO A 242 -17.10 16.53 -15.38
N GLU A 243 -16.50 17.57 -14.81
CA GLU A 243 -17.22 18.82 -14.55
C GLU A 243 -17.84 19.36 -15.84
N LYS A 244 -19.13 19.71 -15.79
CA LYS A 244 -19.77 20.40 -16.91
C LYS A 244 -19.07 21.74 -17.10
N LYS A 245 -18.39 21.94 -18.23
CA LYS A 245 -17.87 23.25 -18.61
C LYS A 245 -19.06 24.22 -18.66
N SER A 246 -19.08 25.24 -17.81
CA SER A 246 -19.97 26.38 -17.99
C SER A 246 -19.63 27.01 -19.34
N ARG A 247 -20.61 27.01 -20.26
CA ARG A 247 -20.50 27.71 -21.54
C ARG A 247 -20.47 29.21 -21.32
#